data_AF-A0A2D6P851-F1
#
_entry.id   AF-A0A2D6P851-F1
#
_cell.length_a   1.000
_cell.length_b   1.000
_cell.length_c   1.000
_cell.angle_alpha   90.00
_cell.angle_beta   90.00
_cell.angle_gamma   90.00
#
_symmetry.space_group_name_H-M   'P 1'
#
loop_
_entity.id
_entity.type
_entity.pdbx_description
1 polymer ?
#
loop_
_entity_poly.entity_id
_entity_poly.type
_entity_poly.pdbx_seq_one_letter_code
_entity_poly.pdbx_strand_id
1 'polypeptide(L)' 'MEDKVKLTSVKLLSDLYKSFKQESLVTEFTLQKLINRCLHRYVSDEDFRKRIHEHENLQVSGSQF' A
#
# COMPACT_ATOMS: atom_id res chain seq x y z
N MET A 1 4.18 -5.59 28.32
CA MET A 1 2.97 -5.45 27.49
C MET A 1 3.46 -5.26 26.08
N GLU A 2 3.20 -6.20 25.18
CA GLU A 2 3.75 -6.16 23.82
C GLU A 2 3.05 -5.04 23.04
N ASP A 3 3.82 -4.12 22.47
CA ASP A 3 3.28 -3.03 21.65
C ASP A 3 2.56 -3.61 20.43
N LYS A 4 1.25 -3.34 20.33
CA LYS A 4 0.39 -3.85 19.24
C LYS A 4 0.72 -3.27 17.85
N VAL A 5 1.62 -2.30 17.76
CA VAL A 5 1.99 -1.61 16.52
C VAL A 5 3.49 -1.40 16.44
N LYS A 6 4.06 -1.49 15.23
CA LYS A 6 5.48 -1.24 14.97
C LYS A 6 5.65 -0.09 13.97
N LEU A 7 6.43 0.92 14.35
CA LEU A 7 6.80 2.01 13.45
C LEU A 7 7.73 1.47 12.34
N THR A 8 7.35 1.69 11.09
CA THR A 8 8.12 1.25 9.92
C THR A 8 8.17 2.38 8.91
N SER A 9 9.37 2.67 8.37
CA SER A 9 9.57 3.74 7.38
C SER A 9 9.74 3.14 5.99
N VAL A 10 8.90 3.56 5.05
CA VAL A 10 8.99 3.18 3.62
C VAL A 10 8.78 4.42 2.76
N LYS A 11 9.35 4.42 1.54
CA LYS A 11 9.09 5.45 0.55
C LYS A 11 7.98 4.98 -0.39
N LEU A 12 7.04 5.87 -0.70
CA LEU A 12 5.95 5.62 -1.65
C LEU A 12 6.14 6.50 -2.89
N LEU A 13 5.60 6.05 -4.03
CA LEU A 13 5.51 6.88 -5.22
C LEU A 13 4.66 8.12 -4.90
N SER A 14 5.21 9.30 -5.15
CA SER A 14 4.59 10.57 -4.74
C SER A 14 3.18 10.74 -5.28
N ASP A 15 2.95 10.40 -6.55
CA ASP A 15 1.65 10.60 -7.18
C ASP A 15 0.62 9.55 -6.71
N LEU A 16 1.05 8.31 -6.50
CA LEU A 16 0.21 7.28 -5.89
C LEU A 16 -0.23 7.69 -4.49
N TYR A 17 0.69 8.24 -3.69
CA TYR A 17 0.37 8.72 -2.35
C TYR A 17 -0.59 9.93 -2.38
N LYS A 18 -0.42 10.85 -3.33
CA LYS A 18 -1.35 11.99 -3.51
C LYS A 18 -2.76 11.49 -3.87
N SER A 19 -2.88 10.59 -4.85
CA SER A 19 -4.17 10.02 -5.25
C SER A 19 -4.83 9.27 -4.08
N PHE A 20 -4.07 8.46 -3.35
CA PHE A 20 -4.57 7.81 -2.14
C PHE A 20 -5.07 8.84 -1.11
N LYS A 21 -4.31 9.92 -0.87
CA LYS A 21 -4.69 10.94 0.11
C LYS A 21 -6.04 11.59 -0.25
N GLN A 22 -6.27 11.91 -1.52
CA GLN A 22 -7.54 12.46 -1.99
C GLN A 22 -8.71 11.51 -1.70
N GLU A 23 -8.59 10.24 -2.09
CA GLU A 23 -9.63 9.22 -1.87
C GLU A 23 -9.87 8.93 -0.38
N SER A 24 -8.79 8.95 0.42
CA SER A 24 -8.83 8.66 1.85
C SER A 24 -9.62 9.71 2.65
N LEU A 25 -9.65 10.96 2.18
CA LEU A 25 -10.41 12.05 2.79
C LEU A 25 -11.92 11.87 2.60
N VAL A 26 -12.34 11.32 1.46
CA VAL A 26 -13.75 11.05 1.15
C VAL A 26 -14.25 9.83 1.91
N THR A 27 -13.39 8.83 2.10
CA THR A 27 -13.76 7.51 2.65
C THR A 27 -13.47 7.34 4.15
N GLU A 28 -12.99 8.39 4.83
CA GLU A 28 -12.51 8.34 6.23
C GLU A 28 -11.53 7.16 6.48
N PHE A 29 -10.69 6.92 5.48
CA PHE A 29 -9.75 5.80 5.46
C PHE A 29 -8.32 6.29 5.71
N THR A 30 -7.45 5.43 6.26
CA THR A 30 -6.07 5.83 6.58
C THR A 30 -5.08 4.86 5.95
N LEU A 31 -3.86 5.35 5.68
CA LEU A 31 -2.79 4.52 5.13
C LEU A 31 -2.46 3.35 6.07
N GLN A 32 -2.48 3.57 7.38
CA GLN A 32 -2.26 2.52 8.37
C GLN A 32 -3.34 1.43 8.31
N LYS A 33 -4.62 1.79 8.15
CA LYS A 33 -5.71 0.82 7.95
C LYS A 33 -5.51 0.03 6.66
N LEU A 34 -5.10 0.70 5.56
CA LEU A 34 -4.82 0.05 4.28
C LEU A 34 -3.69 -0.97 4.42
N ILE A 35 -2.53 -0.54 4.90
CA ILE A 35 -1.33 -1.38 5.02
C ILE A 35 -1.61 -2.58 5.91
N ASN A 36 -2.25 -2.39 7.07
CA ASN A 36 -2.58 -3.51 7.97
C ASN A 36 -3.48 -4.55 7.30
N ARG A 37 -4.50 -4.11 6.54
CA ARG A 37 -5.40 -5.04 5.82
C ARG A 37 -4.70 -5.74 4.66
N CYS A 38 -3.88 -5.01 3.91
CA CYS A 38 -3.08 -5.58 2.82
C CYS A 38 -2.07 -6.59 3.35
N LEU A 39 -1.36 -6.30 4.44
CA LEU A 39 -0.42 -7.22 5.08
C LEU A 39 -1.13 -8.48 5.59
N HIS A 40 -2.25 -8.33 6.28
CA HIS A 40 -3.07 -9.47 6.72
C HIS A 40 -3.51 -10.32 5.54
N ARG A 41 -4.03 -9.69 4.48
CA ARG A 41 -4.47 -10.42 3.28
C ARG A 41 -3.29 -11.07 2.56
N TYR A 42 -2.14 -10.41 2.48
CA TYR A 42 -0.93 -10.94 1.87
C TYR A 42 -0.42 -12.21 2.54
N VAL A 43 -0.55 -12.34 3.87
CA VAL A 43 -0.12 -13.54 4.59
C VAL A 43 -1.18 -14.64 4.63
N SER A 44 -2.46 -14.30 4.50
CA SER A 44 -3.58 -15.25 4.65
C SER A 44 -4.23 -15.70 3.33
N ASP A 45 -4.03 -14.98 2.23
CA ASP A 45 -4.65 -15.23 0.92
C ASP A 45 -3.55 -15.41 -0.15
N GLU A 46 -3.31 -16.66 -0.55
CA GLU A 46 -2.26 -17.00 -1.52
C GLU A 46 -2.51 -16.44 -2.92
N ASP A 47 -3.78 -16.31 -3.33
CA ASP A 47 -4.13 -15.74 -4.64
C ASP A 47 -3.84 -14.25 -4.65
N PHE A 48 -4.20 -13.54 -3.56
CA PHE A 48 -3.83 -12.14 -3.39
C PHE A 48 -2.30 -11.96 -3.38
N ARG A 49 -1.56 -12.80 -2.65
CA ARG A 49 -0.09 -12.78 -2.64
C ARG A 49 0.47 -12.93 -4.05
N LYS A 50 -0.02 -13.91 -4.81
CA LYS A 50 0.39 -14.17 -6.19
C LYS A 50 0.13 -12.96 -7.10
N ARG A 51 -1.07 -12.36 -7.03
CA ARG A 51 -1.41 -11.15 -7.80
C ARG A 51 -0.48 -9.98 -7.51
N ILE A 52 -0.08 -9.79 -6.25
CA ILE A 52 0.87 -8.73 -5.88
C ILE A 52 2.26 -9.00 -6.49
N HIS A 53 2.72 -10.26 -6.49
CA HIS A 53 4.01 -10.62 -7.11
C HIS A 53 4.00 -10.50 -8.64
N GLU A 54 2.87 -10.79 -9.28
CA GLU A 54 2.71 -10.70 -10.74
C GLU A 54 2.40 -9.28 -11.23
N HIS A 55 2.18 -8.33 -10.30
CA HIS A 55 1.87 -6.95 -10.65
C HIS A 55 3.14 -6.15 -10.99
N GLU A 56 3.62 -6.28 -12.23
CA GLU A 56 4.83 -5.59 -12.73
C GLU A 56 4.55 -4.17 -13.27
N ASN A 57 3.27 -3.81 -13.44
CA ASN A 57 2.84 -2.55 -14.08
C ASN A 57 3.02 -1.29 -13.21
N LEU A 58 3.57 -1.42 -12.01
CA LEU A 58 3.99 -0.31 -11.15
C LEU A 58 5.37 0.23 -11.58
N GLN A 59 5.68 0.20 -12.89
CA GLN A 59 6.79 0.97 -13.43
C GLN A 59 6.48 2.46 -13.28
N VAL A 60 7.49 3.21 -12.87
CA VAL A 60 7.54 4.65 -13.07
C VAL A 60 7.47 4.87 -14.58
N SER A 61 6.27 5.06 -15.14
CA SER A 61 6.12 5.70 -16.44
C SER A 61 6.43 7.18 -16.24
N GLY A 62 7.68 7.45 -15.91
CA GLY A 62 8.35 8.69 -16.20
C GLY A 62 8.98 8.46 -17.56
N SER A 63 8.26 8.82 -18.63
CA SER A 63 8.94 9.41 -19.76
C SER A 63 9.71 10.62 -19.22
N GLN A 64 10.95 10.39 -18.83
CA GLN A 64 11.96 11.41 -18.77
C GLN A 64 13.04 10.93 -19.74
N PHE A 65 13.08 11.65 -20.84
CA PHE A 65 14.05 11.66 -21.93
C PHE A 65 15.44 11.10 -21.59
#